data_AF-C3ZU91-F1
#
_entry.id   AF-C3ZU91-F1
#
_cell.length_a   1.000
_cell.length_b   1.000
_cell.length_c   1.000
_cell.angle_alpha   90.00
_cell.angle_beta   90.00
_cell.angle_gamma   90.00
#
_symmetry.space_group_name_H-M   'P 1'
#
loop_
_entity.id
_entity.type
_entity.pdbx_description
1 polymer ?
#
loop_
_entity_poly.entity_id
_entity_poly.type
_entity_poly.pdbx_seq_one_letter_code
_entity_poly.pdbx_strand_id
1 'polypeptide(L)'
;MAARQPVARGGMWNTQQAQYSKETQELLKVMMQESKLTNFQQRKLKQTMKDGGTLPLNCPPTSSQRPQRPVVPVTPSKKVNPRTYLGGRRSKEACESSPAAQPEDYRPRPKKAVCTDKEKARLGSLMAYGEEPPEVTPARMVELLSPEPTVERDRFEELQAEIEERAEFLEEMEQLGRGKEYRTIIRTEISQVHVGLSRTAAYTY
;
A
#
# COMPACT_ATOMS: atom_id res chain seq x y z
N MET A 1 -54.57 -8.60 17.36
CA MET A 1 -53.24 -8.25 17.89
C MET A 1 -52.45 -9.54 18.05
N ALA A 2 -51.56 -9.88 17.11
CA ALA A 2 -50.77 -11.12 17.21
C ALA A 2 -49.57 -10.91 18.15
N ALA A 3 -49.47 -11.73 19.19
CA ALA A 3 -48.35 -11.70 20.14
C ALA A 3 -47.07 -12.18 19.43
N ARG A 4 -46.00 -11.38 19.53
CA ARG A 4 -44.68 -11.71 18.98
C ARG A 4 -44.02 -12.81 19.81
N GLN A 5 -43.65 -13.92 19.18
CA GLN A 5 -42.83 -14.95 19.81
C GLN A 5 -41.38 -14.45 20.01
N PRO A 6 -40.71 -14.82 21.12
CA PRO A 6 -39.32 -14.46 21.33
C PRO A 6 -38.43 -15.18 20.31
N VAL A 7 -37.55 -14.43 19.64
CA VAL A 7 -36.53 -14.97 18.75
C VAL A 7 -35.53 -15.83 19.54
N ALA A 8 -35.20 -17.00 18.99
CA ALA A 8 -34.20 -17.91 19.57
C ALA A 8 -32.87 -17.17 19.79
N ARG A 9 -32.29 -17.30 20.99
CA ARG A 9 -30.93 -16.77 21.25
C ARG A 9 -29.92 -17.66 20.52
N GLY A 10 -29.46 -17.22 19.35
CA GLY A 10 -28.51 -17.99 18.54
C GLY A 10 -28.19 -17.29 17.22
N GLY A 11 -26.92 -17.04 16.92
CA GLY A 11 -26.47 -16.53 15.62
C GLY A 11 -25.07 -17.05 15.29
N MET A 12 -24.61 -16.83 14.06
CA MET A 12 -23.30 -17.27 13.54
C MET A 12 -22.09 -16.95 14.43
N TRP A 13 -22.23 -16.03 15.38
CA TRP A 13 -21.17 -15.57 16.29
C TRP A 13 -21.25 -16.17 17.71
N ASN A 14 -22.16 -17.12 17.96
CA ASN A 14 -22.19 -17.83 19.24
C ASN A 14 -21.14 -18.94 19.24
N THR A 15 -20.03 -18.71 19.94
CA THR A 15 -19.00 -19.72 20.19
C THR A 15 -19.46 -20.70 21.28
N GLN A 16 -18.92 -21.92 21.26
CA GLN A 16 -19.14 -22.91 22.33
C GLN A 16 -18.77 -22.33 23.70
N GLN A 17 -19.66 -22.49 24.66
CA GLN A 17 -19.50 -22.01 26.03
C GLN A 17 -18.75 -23.04 26.87
N ALA A 18 -17.82 -22.60 27.71
CA ALA A 18 -17.03 -23.46 28.60
C ALA A 18 -17.95 -24.08 29.67
N GLN A 19 -18.00 -25.41 29.74
CA GLN A 19 -18.76 -26.13 30.77
C GLN A 19 -17.85 -26.43 31.96
N TYR A 20 -18.27 -26.03 33.17
CA TYR A 20 -17.54 -26.35 34.40
C TYR A 20 -17.85 -27.77 34.87
N SER A 21 -16.83 -28.55 35.25
CA SER A 21 -17.00 -29.87 35.88
C SER A 21 -17.81 -29.74 37.18
N LYS A 22 -18.54 -30.80 37.55
CA LYS A 22 -19.35 -30.85 38.78
C LYS A 22 -18.51 -30.56 40.02
N GLU A 23 -17.32 -31.14 40.08
CA GLU A 23 -16.35 -30.92 41.16
C GLU A 23 -15.93 -29.44 41.25
N THR A 24 -15.67 -28.80 40.11
CA THR A 24 -15.34 -27.37 40.05
C THR A 24 -16.50 -26.49 40.51
N GLN A 25 -17.73 -26.88 40.17
CA GLN A 25 -18.93 -26.14 40.61
C GLN A 25 -19.15 -26.23 42.12
N GLU A 26 -18.90 -27.40 42.70
CA GLU A 26 -18.99 -27.62 44.15
C GLU A 26 -17.91 -26.84 44.90
N LEU A 27 -16.67 -26.89 44.42
CA LEU A 27 -15.56 -26.10 44.98
C LEU A 27 -15.88 -24.60 44.96
N LEU A 28 -16.31 -24.06 43.81
CA LEU A 28 -16.67 -22.66 43.68
C LEU A 28 -17.81 -22.27 44.62
N LYS A 29 -18.76 -23.18 44.88
CA LYS A 29 -19.87 -22.94 45.82
C LYS A 29 -19.36 -22.83 47.26
N VAL A 30 -18.42 -23.67 47.68
CA VAL A 30 -17.77 -23.60 49.00
C VAL A 30 -16.97 -22.30 49.13
N MET A 31 -16.14 -21.98 48.14
CA MET A 31 -15.37 -20.74 48.10
C MET A 31 -16.28 -19.50 48.19
N MET A 32 -17.44 -19.52 47.53
CA MET A 32 -18.41 -18.43 47.58
C MET A 32 -19.11 -18.27 48.94
N GLN A 33 -19.21 -19.35 49.73
CA GLN A 33 -19.79 -19.32 51.08
C GLN A 33 -18.77 -18.82 52.11
N GLU A 34 -17.51 -19.22 51.94
CA GLU A 34 -16.40 -18.84 52.83
C GLU A 34 -15.88 -17.44 52.55
N SER A 35 -15.94 -17.00 51.29
CA SER A 35 -15.66 -15.61 50.92
C SER A 35 -16.82 -14.72 51.34
N LYS A 36 -16.51 -13.59 51.98
CA LYS A 36 -17.48 -12.57 52.43
C LYS A 36 -18.09 -11.78 51.25
N LEU A 37 -18.52 -12.47 50.19
CA LEU A 37 -19.12 -11.91 48.99
C LEU A 37 -20.56 -11.46 49.26
N THR A 38 -20.93 -10.35 48.64
CA THR A 38 -22.30 -9.85 48.63
C THR A 38 -23.23 -10.80 47.86
N ASN A 39 -24.53 -10.80 48.20
CA ASN A 39 -25.55 -11.58 47.49
C ASN A 39 -25.55 -11.30 45.97
N PHE A 40 -25.22 -10.07 45.57
CA PHE A 40 -25.13 -9.66 44.17
C PHE A 40 -23.97 -10.36 43.45
N GLN A 41 -22.77 -10.33 44.04
CA GLN A 41 -21.59 -11.02 43.52
C GLN A 41 -21.85 -12.53 43.42
N GLN A 42 -22.46 -13.12 44.46
CA GLN A 42 -22.81 -14.54 44.44
C GLN A 42 -23.78 -14.89 43.32
N ARG A 43 -24.81 -14.06 43.09
CA ARG A 43 -25.77 -14.28 42.00
C ARG A 43 -25.10 -14.16 40.63
N LYS A 44 -24.19 -13.21 40.46
CA LYS A 44 -23.44 -13.01 39.21
C LYS A 44 -22.56 -14.21 38.90
N LEU A 45 -21.82 -14.72 39.89
CA LEU A 45 -20.95 -15.89 39.75
C LEU A 45 -21.76 -17.18 39.47
N LYS A 46 -22.86 -17.41 40.19
CA LYS A 46 -23.77 -18.53 39.91
C LYS A 46 -24.36 -18.47 38.50
N GLN A 47 -24.64 -17.27 38.00
CA GLN A 47 -25.14 -17.09 36.65
C GLN A 47 -24.08 -17.40 35.60
N THR A 48 -22.83 -16.94 35.77
CA THR A 48 -21.74 -17.26 34.83
C THR A 48 -21.42 -18.76 34.79
N MET A 49 -21.55 -19.46 35.92
CA MET A 49 -21.40 -20.92 35.99
C MET A 49 -22.50 -21.67 35.22
N LYS A 50 -23.74 -21.17 35.24
CA LYS A 50 -24.88 -21.74 34.50
C LYS A 50 -24.83 -21.42 33.01
N ASP A 51 -24.44 -20.18 32.69
CA ASP A 51 -24.37 -19.66 31.31
C ASP A 51 -23.08 -20.10 30.60
N GLY A 52 -22.20 -20.89 31.23
CA GLY A 52 -20.97 -21.42 30.62
C GLY A 52 -19.95 -20.38 30.13
N GLY A 53 -19.94 -19.19 30.74
CA GLY A 53 -18.95 -18.15 30.45
C GLY A 53 -17.72 -18.25 31.35
N THR A 54 -16.64 -17.54 31.02
CA THR A 54 -15.48 -17.44 31.92
C THR A 54 -15.82 -16.66 33.19
N LEU A 55 -15.13 -16.97 34.31
CA LEU A 55 -15.33 -16.27 35.57
C LEU A 55 -14.87 -14.80 35.43
N PRO A 56 -15.68 -13.83 35.90
CA PRO A 56 -15.34 -12.42 35.84
C PRO A 56 -14.16 -12.09 36.77
N LEU A 57 -13.15 -11.40 36.24
CA LEU A 57 -11.96 -10.97 37.00
C LEU A 57 -12.31 -9.95 38.12
N ASN A 58 -13.39 -9.20 37.95
CA ASN A 58 -13.88 -8.25 38.93
C ASN A 58 -15.42 -8.30 39.01
N CYS A 59 -15.94 -8.45 40.22
CA CYS A 59 -17.37 -8.30 40.50
C CYS A 59 -17.57 -7.12 41.46
N PRO A 60 -18.07 -5.96 41.01
CA PRO A 60 -18.27 -4.82 41.89
C PRO A 60 -19.27 -5.17 43.03
N PRO A 61 -19.06 -4.65 44.25
CA PRO A 61 -19.85 -4.99 45.44
C PRO A 61 -21.30 -4.48 45.37
N THR A 62 -21.52 -3.40 44.63
CA THR A 62 -22.83 -2.84 44.33
C THR A 62 -22.84 -2.54 42.84
N SER A 63 -23.75 -3.16 42.11
CA SER A 63 -24.57 -2.51 41.07
C SER A 63 -24.94 -3.47 39.92
N SER A 64 -26.25 -3.64 39.73
CA SER A 64 -26.85 -4.17 38.49
C SER A 64 -26.89 -3.13 37.36
N GLN A 65 -26.45 -1.90 37.64
CA GLN A 65 -26.46 -0.80 36.70
C GLN A 65 -25.36 -1.08 35.67
N ARG A 66 -25.80 -1.36 34.44
CA ARG A 66 -24.88 -1.36 33.31
C ARG A 66 -24.12 -0.04 33.34
N PRO A 67 -22.79 -0.03 33.10
CA PRO A 67 -22.08 1.21 32.91
C PRO A 67 -22.88 2.05 31.91
N GLN A 68 -23.42 3.18 32.39
CA GLN A 68 -24.00 4.17 31.51
C GLN A 68 -22.87 4.52 30.56
N ARG A 69 -23.05 4.22 29.27
CA ARG A 69 -22.09 4.72 28.28
C ARG A 69 -22.01 6.22 28.52
N PRO A 70 -20.81 6.82 28.57
CA PRO A 70 -20.71 8.27 28.69
C PRO A 70 -21.65 8.87 27.65
N VAL A 71 -22.51 9.79 28.09
CA VAL A 71 -23.44 10.47 27.20
C VAL A 71 -22.57 11.26 26.24
N VAL A 72 -22.26 10.65 25.09
CA VAL A 72 -21.60 11.36 24.01
C VAL A 72 -22.53 12.50 23.61
N PRO A 73 -22.02 13.73 23.48
CA PRO A 73 -22.84 14.84 23.02
C PRO A 73 -23.47 14.42 21.69
N VAL A 74 -24.80 14.38 21.66
CA VAL A 74 -25.56 13.99 20.47
C VAL A 74 -25.28 15.07 19.43
N THR A 75 -24.41 14.77 18.46
CA THR A 75 -24.24 15.64 17.30
C THR A 75 -25.60 15.72 16.59
N PRO A 76 -26.09 16.93 16.26
CA PRO A 76 -27.34 17.05 15.53
C PRO A 76 -27.25 16.24 14.24
N SER A 77 -28.18 15.32 14.03
CA SER A 77 -28.26 14.53 12.81
C SER A 77 -28.40 15.47 11.61
N LYS A 78 -27.50 15.34 10.62
CA LYS A 78 -27.59 16.05 9.34
C LYS A 78 -28.86 15.69 8.55
N LYS A 79 -29.52 14.59 8.93
CA LYS A 79 -30.78 14.13 8.34
C LYS A 79 -31.93 14.64 9.20
N VAL A 80 -32.76 15.49 8.61
CA VAL A 80 -33.98 16.02 9.22
C VAL A 80 -35.13 15.04 8.97
N ASN A 81 -35.97 14.80 9.97
CA ASN A 81 -37.13 13.90 9.83
C ASN A 81 -38.25 14.63 9.05
N PRO A 82 -38.69 14.12 7.88
CA PRO A 82 -39.68 14.78 7.06
C PRO A 82 -41.08 14.85 7.71
N ARG A 83 -41.37 14.03 8.74
CA ARG A 83 -42.66 14.06 9.44
C ARG A 83 -42.78 15.21 10.44
N THR A 84 -41.67 15.73 10.95
CA THR A 84 -41.64 16.85 11.92
C THR A 84 -41.06 18.13 11.33
N TYR A 85 -40.48 18.06 10.13
CA TYR A 85 -39.97 19.23 9.44
C TYR A 85 -41.08 20.01 8.74
N LEU A 86 -41.61 21.03 9.42
CA LEU A 86 -42.63 21.94 8.89
C LEU A 86 -42.04 23.02 7.98
N GLY A 87 -41.08 22.67 7.13
CA GLY A 87 -40.24 23.58 6.34
C GLY A 87 -40.90 24.92 5.98
N GLY A 88 -40.46 26.00 6.64
CA GLY A 88 -40.95 27.35 6.43
C GLY A 88 -39.96 28.22 5.65
N ARG A 89 -40.46 29.27 4.98
CA ARG A 89 -39.60 30.29 4.35
C ARG A 89 -38.88 31.07 5.46
N ARG A 90 -37.56 31.18 5.37
CA ARG A 90 -36.74 31.98 6.28
C ARG A 90 -36.76 33.44 5.84
N SER A 91 -36.62 34.37 6.80
CA SER A 91 -36.38 35.79 6.48
C SER A 91 -34.98 35.96 5.86
N LYS A 92 -34.77 37.07 5.14
CA LYS A 92 -33.46 37.40 4.54
C LYS A 92 -32.34 37.41 5.58
N GLU A 93 -32.58 38.06 6.72
CA GLU A 93 -31.63 38.13 7.85
C GLU A 93 -31.30 36.74 8.43
N ALA A 94 -32.28 35.84 8.51
CA ALA A 94 -32.07 34.46 8.96
C ALA A 94 -31.29 33.60 7.96
N CYS A 95 -31.34 33.95 6.67
CA CYS A 95 -30.50 33.32 5.64
C CYS A 95 -29.07 33.85 5.71
N GLU A 96 -28.87 35.15 5.86
CA GLU A 96 -27.54 35.80 5.89
C GLU A 96 -26.76 35.49 7.17
N SER A 97 -27.44 35.37 8.31
CA SER A 97 -26.82 34.96 9.59
C SER A 97 -26.50 33.46 9.67
N SER A 98 -26.99 32.65 8.72
CA SER A 98 -26.68 31.23 8.66
C SER A 98 -25.23 31.03 8.26
N PRO A 99 -24.45 30.16 8.93
CA PRO A 99 -23.06 29.88 8.55
C PRO A 99 -22.92 29.33 7.12
N ALA A 100 -24.00 28.81 6.52
CA ALA A 100 -24.05 28.41 5.11
C ALA A 100 -24.09 29.59 4.11
N ALA A 101 -24.26 30.83 4.58
CA ALA A 101 -24.25 32.04 3.75
C ALA A 101 -22.84 32.45 3.30
N GLN A 102 -21.81 31.99 4.02
CA GLN A 102 -20.42 32.04 3.58
C GLN A 102 -20.13 30.71 2.89
N PRO A 103 -20.33 30.59 1.56
CA PRO A 103 -19.95 29.37 0.85
C PRO A 103 -18.46 29.13 1.08
N GLU A 104 -18.14 27.92 1.54
CA GLU A 104 -16.77 27.42 1.60
C GLU A 104 -16.10 27.58 0.23
N ASP A 105 -14.80 27.86 0.20
CA ASP A 105 -14.05 27.84 -1.06
C ASP A 105 -14.36 26.55 -1.83
N TYR A 106 -14.67 26.71 -3.13
CA TYR A 106 -15.06 25.59 -3.97
C TYR A 106 -13.99 24.49 -3.93
N ARG A 107 -14.32 23.35 -3.34
CA ARG A 107 -13.50 22.15 -3.36
C ARG A 107 -14.11 21.14 -4.33
N PRO A 108 -13.52 20.93 -5.51
CA PRO A 108 -14.01 19.92 -6.44
C PRO A 108 -14.00 18.56 -5.73
N ARG A 109 -15.04 17.74 -5.99
CA ARG A 109 -15.07 16.38 -5.47
C ARG A 109 -13.83 15.63 -5.98
N PRO A 110 -13.16 14.81 -5.15
CA PRO A 110 -12.14 13.90 -5.64
C PRO A 110 -12.77 13.05 -6.75
N LYS A 111 -12.38 13.29 -8.00
CA LYS A 111 -12.74 12.39 -9.09
C LYS A 111 -12.12 11.04 -8.74
N LYS A 112 -12.85 9.94 -8.96
CA LYS A 112 -12.26 8.60 -8.86
C LYS A 112 -11.00 8.63 -9.71
N ALA A 113 -9.86 8.31 -9.11
CA ALA A 113 -8.57 8.29 -9.77
C ALA A 113 -8.56 7.17 -10.82
N VAL A 114 -9.23 7.39 -11.94
CA VAL A 114 -8.81 6.79 -13.19
C VAL A 114 -7.81 7.78 -13.77
N CYS A 115 -6.69 7.95 -13.06
CA CYS A 115 -5.51 8.56 -13.67
C CYS A 115 -5.04 7.53 -14.69
N THR A 116 -5.59 7.62 -15.90
CA THR A 116 -5.18 6.76 -17.00
C THR A 116 -3.68 6.96 -17.22
N ASP A 117 -2.97 5.93 -17.66
CA ASP A 117 -1.53 6.06 -17.96
C ASP A 117 -1.26 7.19 -18.97
N LYS A 118 -2.23 7.47 -19.85
CA LYS A 118 -2.22 8.61 -20.78
C LYS A 118 -2.22 9.96 -20.06
N GLU A 119 -3.08 10.13 -19.05
CA GLU A 119 -3.18 11.39 -18.30
C GLU A 119 -1.97 11.59 -17.40
N LYS A 120 -1.41 10.51 -16.84
CA LYS A 120 -0.13 10.53 -16.13
C LYS A 120 1.03 10.96 -17.04
N ALA A 121 1.12 10.39 -18.24
CA ALA A 121 2.15 10.74 -19.22
C ALA A 121 2.01 12.20 -19.68
N ARG A 122 0.78 12.64 -19.98
CA ARG A 122 0.47 14.03 -20.36
C ARG A 122 0.92 15.03 -19.30
N LEU A 123 0.53 14.81 -18.04
CA LEU A 123 0.93 15.67 -16.91
C LEU A 123 2.44 15.63 -16.65
N GLY A 124 3.07 14.46 -16.81
CA GLY A 124 4.53 14.32 -16.67
C GLY A 124 5.29 15.18 -17.68
N SER A 125 4.94 15.11 -18.96
CA SER A 125 5.56 15.94 -19.99
C SER A 125 5.28 17.42 -19.79
N LEU A 126 4.05 17.78 -19.42
CA LEU A 126 3.67 19.16 -19.16
C LEU A 126 4.46 19.77 -17.99
N MET A 127 4.70 19.00 -16.92
CA MET A 127 5.50 19.48 -15.79
C MET A 127 7.01 19.53 -16.10
N ALA A 128 7.53 18.61 -16.90
CA ALA A 128 8.95 18.56 -17.23
C ALA A 128 9.35 19.59 -18.30
N TYR A 129 8.51 19.77 -19.33
CA TYR A 129 8.83 20.53 -20.53
C TYR A 129 7.88 21.70 -20.81
N GLY A 130 6.78 21.85 -20.06
CA GLY A 130 5.78 22.88 -20.30
C GLY A 130 4.85 22.60 -21.49
N GLU A 131 5.02 21.46 -22.15
CA GLU A 131 4.29 21.07 -23.36
C GLU A 131 3.69 19.67 -23.22
N GLU A 132 2.57 19.45 -23.91
CA GLU A 132 1.93 18.13 -23.95
C GLU A 132 2.70 17.18 -24.87
N PRO A 133 2.73 15.86 -24.58
CA PRO A 133 3.40 14.92 -25.44
C PRO A 133 2.68 14.89 -26.81
N PRO A 134 3.44 14.93 -27.92
CA PRO A 134 2.85 14.86 -29.25
C PRO A 134 2.08 13.56 -29.43
N GLU A 135 0.98 13.60 -30.19
CA GLU A 135 0.23 12.39 -30.50
C GLU A 135 1.13 11.37 -31.19
N VAL A 136 1.09 10.14 -30.69
CA VAL A 136 1.82 9.02 -31.27
C VAL A 136 1.11 8.62 -32.55
N THR A 137 1.52 9.22 -33.67
CA THR A 137 1.05 8.84 -35.00
C THR A 137 1.68 7.52 -35.43
N PRO A 138 1.01 6.74 -36.30
CA PRO A 138 1.59 5.49 -36.81
C PRO A 138 2.92 5.72 -37.52
N ALA A 139 3.10 6.84 -38.23
CA ALA A 139 4.36 7.22 -38.85
C ALA A 139 5.48 7.42 -37.81
N ARG A 140 5.19 8.07 -36.68
CA ARG A 140 6.17 8.30 -35.60
C ARG A 140 6.52 7.01 -34.85
N MET A 141 5.58 6.07 -34.73
CA MET A 141 5.92 4.73 -34.22
C MET A 141 6.86 3.99 -35.17
N VAL A 142 6.62 4.06 -36.48
CA VAL A 142 7.51 3.43 -37.46
C VAL A 142 8.91 4.04 -37.40
N GLU A 143 9.02 5.36 -37.22
CA GLU A 143 10.30 6.04 -37.04
C GLU A 143 11.01 5.61 -35.75
N LEU A 144 10.32 5.57 -34.61
CA LEU A 144 10.89 5.16 -33.32
C LEU A 144 11.27 3.67 -33.26
N LEU A 145 10.54 2.82 -33.98
CA LEU A 145 10.83 1.38 -34.07
C LEU A 145 11.77 1.05 -35.24
N SER A 146 12.14 2.03 -36.06
CA SER A 146 13.15 1.81 -37.09
C SER A 146 14.47 1.54 -36.36
N PRO A 147 15.14 0.41 -36.63
CA PRO A 147 16.50 0.24 -36.15
C PRO A 147 17.32 1.44 -36.64
N GLU A 148 18.12 2.03 -35.76
CA GLU A 148 19.07 3.04 -36.21
C GLU A 148 19.88 2.44 -37.36
N PRO A 149 20.10 3.19 -38.46
CA PRO A 149 20.91 2.69 -39.54
C PRO A 149 22.28 2.37 -38.95
N THR A 150 22.59 1.09 -38.85
CA THR A 150 23.94 0.64 -38.50
C THR A 150 24.80 1.12 -39.64
N VAL A 151 25.47 2.25 -39.44
CA VAL A 151 26.54 2.68 -40.34
C VAL A 151 27.52 1.51 -40.31
N GLU A 152 27.62 0.78 -41.42
CA GLU A 152 28.65 -0.23 -41.61
C GLU A 152 29.98 0.53 -41.54
N ARG A 153 30.56 0.63 -40.35
CA ARG A 153 31.87 1.25 -40.15
C ARG A 153 32.84 0.42 -40.97
N ASP A 154 33.64 1.10 -41.80
CA ASP A 154 34.65 0.41 -42.60
C ASP A 154 35.55 -0.37 -41.63
N ARG A 155 35.76 -1.66 -41.91
CA ARG A 155 36.60 -2.52 -41.06
C ARG A 155 37.98 -1.93 -40.85
N PHE A 156 38.47 -1.17 -41.83
CA PHE A 156 39.73 -0.46 -41.69
C PHE A 156 39.68 0.63 -40.61
N GLU A 157 38.61 1.41 -40.56
CA GLU A 157 38.41 2.48 -39.58
C GLU A 157 38.21 1.92 -38.16
N GLU A 158 37.51 0.80 -38.03
CA GLU A 158 37.40 0.07 -36.75
C GLU A 158 38.76 -0.42 -36.25
N LEU A 159 39.55 -1.07 -37.12
CA LEU A 159 40.88 -1.56 -36.76
C LEU A 159 41.86 -0.42 -36.42
N GLN A 160 41.76 0.70 -37.13
CA GLN A 160 42.58 1.87 -36.84
C GLN A 160 42.24 2.44 -35.45
N ALA A 161 40.94 2.58 -35.13
CA ALA A 161 40.50 3.05 -33.82
C ALA A 161 40.96 2.10 -32.69
N GLU A 162 40.89 0.79 -32.89
CA GLU A 162 41.37 -0.20 -31.91
C GLU A 162 42.89 -0.10 -31.68
N ILE A 163 43.67 0.15 -32.75
CA ILE A 163 45.12 0.33 -32.65
C ILE A 163 45.44 1.61 -31.87
N GLU A 164 44.72 2.70 -32.14
CA GLU A 164 44.88 3.98 -31.46
C GLU A 164 44.53 3.85 -29.97
N GLU A 165 43.40 3.22 -29.63
CA GLU A 165 43.01 2.93 -28.23
C GLU A 165 44.06 2.11 -27.49
N ARG A 166 44.63 1.08 -28.14
CA ARG A 166 45.69 0.25 -27.54
C ARG A 166 46.99 1.01 -27.36
N ALA A 167 47.30 1.97 -28.23
CA ALA A 167 48.46 2.83 -28.10
C ALA A 167 48.31 3.78 -26.90
N GLU A 168 47.14 4.40 -26.75
CA GLU A 168 46.80 5.26 -25.62
C GLU A 168 46.83 4.50 -24.29
N PHE A 169 46.25 3.29 -24.24
CA PHE A 169 46.31 2.43 -23.07
C PHE A 169 47.75 2.08 -22.67
N LEU A 170 48.60 1.77 -23.64
CA LEU A 170 50.01 1.49 -23.39
C LEU A 170 50.74 2.70 -22.82
N GLU A 171 50.47 3.88 -23.35
CA GLU A 171 51.02 5.14 -22.85
C GLU A 171 50.59 5.39 -21.41
N GLU A 172 49.31 5.20 -21.08
CA GLU A 172 48.79 5.31 -19.72
C GLU A 172 49.47 4.32 -18.76
N MET A 173 49.63 3.06 -19.16
CA MET A 173 50.30 2.04 -18.34
C MET A 173 51.81 2.29 -18.19
N GLU A 174 52.46 2.90 -19.20
CA GLU A 174 53.86 3.37 -19.11
C GLU A 174 53.99 4.53 -18.12
N GLN A 175 53.07 5.50 -18.15
CA GLN A 175 53.02 6.61 -17.17
C GLN A 175 52.81 6.10 -15.73
N LEU A 176 52.00 5.05 -15.55
CA LEU A 176 51.79 4.37 -14.27
C LEU A 176 52.96 3.44 -13.85
N GLY A 177 54.02 3.34 -14.67
CA GLY A 177 55.21 2.54 -14.38
C GLY A 177 55.05 1.03 -14.59
N ARG A 178 53.91 0.56 -15.12
CA ARG A 178 53.60 -0.86 -15.38
C ARG A 178 53.79 -1.28 -16.84
N GLY A 179 54.30 -0.40 -17.70
CA GLY A 179 54.46 -0.68 -19.13
C GLY A 179 55.26 -1.94 -19.47
N LYS A 180 56.23 -2.35 -18.64
CA LYS A 180 57.02 -3.60 -18.87
C LYS A 180 56.17 -4.87 -18.83
N GLU A 181 55.08 -4.87 -18.05
CA GLU A 181 54.17 -6.00 -17.92
C GLU A 181 53.32 -6.16 -19.19
N TYR A 182 52.74 -5.07 -19.67
CA TYR A 182 51.83 -5.07 -20.82
C TYR A 182 52.54 -5.13 -22.18
N ARG A 183 53.73 -4.53 -22.30
CA ARG A 183 54.52 -4.53 -23.55
C ARG A 183 54.90 -5.94 -24.00
N THR A 184 55.13 -6.84 -23.04
CA THR A 184 55.45 -8.25 -23.34
C THR A 184 54.21 -8.98 -23.87
N ILE A 185 53.04 -8.78 -23.23
CA ILE A 185 51.76 -9.40 -23.61
C ILE A 185 51.36 -8.95 -25.02
N ILE A 186 51.39 -7.66 -25.30
CA ILE A 186 51.00 -7.10 -26.61
C ILE A 186 51.93 -7.58 -27.72
N ARG A 187 53.25 -7.64 -27.47
CA ARG A 187 54.20 -8.19 -28.45
C ARG A 187 53.93 -9.67 -28.75
N THR A 188 53.54 -10.46 -27.74
CA THR A 188 53.18 -11.87 -27.95
C THR A 188 51.88 -12.00 -28.75
N GLU A 189 50.89 -11.15 -28.49
CA GLU A 189 49.62 -11.16 -29.21
C GLU A 189 49.79 -10.75 -30.69
N ILE A 190 50.58 -9.70 -30.96
CA ILE A 190 50.97 -9.29 -32.31
C ILE A 190 51.65 -10.44 -33.06
N SER A 191 52.56 -11.16 -32.40
CA SER A 191 53.24 -12.30 -33.01
C SER A 191 52.28 -13.45 -33.30
N GLN A 192 51.29 -13.72 -32.44
CA GLN A 192 50.29 -14.78 -32.65
C GLN A 192 49.34 -14.43 -33.81
N VAL A 193 48.87 -13.19 -33.87
CA VAL A 193 48.03 -12.68 -34.97
C VAL A 193 48.78 -12.75 -36.30
N HIS A 194 50.06 -12.36 -36.34
CA HIS A 194 50.88 -12.43 -37.55
C HIS A 194 51.11 -13.87 -38.04
N VAL A 195 51.36 -14.82 -37.13
CA VAL A 195 51.48 -16.25 -37.45
C VAL A 195 50.15 -16.83 -37.92
N GLY A 196 49.03 -16.41 -37.33
CA GLY A 196 47.68 -16.80 -37.75
C GLY A 196 47.38 -16.37 -39.19
N LEU A 197 47.62 -15.09 -39.52
CA LEU A 197 47.45 -14.52 -40.86
C LEU A 197 48.35 -15.21 -41.90
N SER A 198 49.59 -15.52 -41.53
CA SER A 198 50.55 -16.23 -42.41
C SER A 198 50.14 -17.68 -42.69
N ARG A 199 49.56 -18.37 -41.69
CA ARG A 199 49.05 -19.74 -41.85
C ARG A 199 47.77 -19.81 -42.68
N THR A 200 46.87 -18.84 -42.52
CA THR A 200 45.64 -18.77 -43.34
C THR A 200 45.95 -18.41 -44.79
N ALA A 201 46.98 -17.58 -45.04
CA ALA A 201 47.47 -17.30 -46.39
C ALA A 201 48.16 -18.53 -47.03
N ALA A 202 48.81 -19.40 -46.24
CA ALA A 202 49.45 -20.62 -46.75
C ALA A 202 48.47 -21.78 -47.04
N TYR A 203 47.24 -21.74 -46.51
CA TYR A 203 46.17 -22.72 -46.78
C TYR A 203 45.19 -22.29 -47.88
N THR A 204 45.42 -21.12 -48.47
CA THR A 204 44.66 -20.59 -49.62
C THR A 204 45.49 -20.68 -50.89
N TYR A 205 45.87 -21.92 -51.26
CA TYR A 205 46.30 -22.31 -52.61
C TYR A 205 46.04 -23.81 -52.82
#